data_AF-A0A7D8YGD5-F1
#
_entry.id   AF-A0A7D8YGD5-F1
#
_cell.length_a   1.000
_cell.length_b   1.000
_cell.length_c   1.000
_cell.angle_alpha   90.00
_cell.angle_beta   90.00
_cell.angle_gamma   90.00
#
_symmetry.space_group_name_H-M   'P 1'
#
loop_
_entity.id
_entity.type
_entity.pdbx_description
1 polymer ?
#
loop_
_entity_poly.entity_id
_entity_poly.type
_entity_poly.pdbx_seq_one_letter_code
_entity_poly.pdbx_strand_id
1 'polypeptide(L)' 'LIRGRCTEVESGGRMIDSILTNTLLPAISREFLQRLIDAQPITNVQITVDSDEFQYQFE' A
#
# COMPACT_ATOMS: atom_id res chain seq x y z
N LEU A 1 1.24 -13.84 1.70
CA LEU A 1 1.21 -12.61 2.50
C LEU A 1 0.06 -12.51 3.51
N ILE A 2 -1.21 -12.34 3.11
CA ILE A 2 -2.26 -11.96 4.08
C ILE A 2 -2.55 -13.04 5.13
N ARG A 3 -2.46 -14.32 4.74
CA ARG A 3 -2.70 -15.46 5.65
C ARG A 3 -1.51 -15.79 6.58
N GLY A 4 -0.29 -15.37 6.25
CA GLY A 4 0.91 -15.65 7.05
C GLY A 4 1.05 -14.77 8.30
N ARG A 5 0.31 -13.65 8.34
CA ARG A 5 0.32 -12.72 9.48
C ARG A 5 -0.98 -12.73 10.30
N CYS A 6 -2.04 -13.39 9.82
CA CYS A 6 -3.30 -13.49 10.53
C CYS A 6 -3.37 -14.80 11.34
N THR A 7 -2.84 -14.80 12.57
CA THR A 7 -3.02 -15.93 13.50
C THR A 7 -4.20 -15.80 14.45
N GLU A 8 -4.94 -14.68 14.47
CA GLU A 8 -6.15 -14.54 15.30
C GLU A 8 -7.24 -13.74 14.59
N VAL A 9 -8.45 -14.30 14.55
CA VAL A 9 -9.55 -13.88 13.66
C VAL A 9 -10.13 -12.49 14.01
N GLU A 10 -9.96 -12.00 15.25
CA GLU A 10 -10.29 -10.60 15.64
C GLU A 10 -9.12 -9.60 15.47
N SER A 11 -7.86 -10.09 15.45
CA SER A 11 -6.67 -9.25 15.29
C SER A 11 -6.27 -9.06 13.82
N GLY A 12 -6.64 -10.01 12.95
CA GLY A 12 -6.35 -9.96 11.51
C GLY A 12 -6.93 -8.73 10.81
N GLY A 13 -8.15 -8.32 11.17
CA GLY A 13 -8.78 -7.11 10.60
C GLY A 13 -8.03 -5.82 11.00
N ARG A 14 -7.65 -5.69 12.28
CA ARG A 14 -6.86 -4.53 12.76
C ARG A 14 -5.44 -4.54 12.21
N MET A 15 -4.89 -5.71 11.96
CA MET A 15 -3.58 -5.85 11.33
C MET A 15 -3.62 -5.45 9.87
N ILE A 16 -4.63 -5.88 9.10
CA ILE A 16 -4.85 -5.42 7.72
C ILE A 16 -5.04 -3.91 7.71
N ASP A 17 -5.88 -3.37 8.60
CA ASP A 17 -6.07 -1.92 8.73
C ASP A 17 -4.74 -1.21 9.02
N SER A 18 -3.96 -1.70 9.97
CA SER A 18 -2.65 -1.12 10.28
C SER A 18 -1.68 -1.15 9.09
N ILE A 19 -1.70 -2.20 8.28
CA ILE A 19 -0.86 -2.32 7.07
C ILE A 19 -1.34 -1.33 5.99
N LEU A 20 -2.65 -1.20 5.79
CA LEU A 20 -3.21 -0.25 4.82
C LEU A 20 -2.93 1.19 5.25
N THR A 21 -3.28 1.52 6.49
CA THR A 21 -3.27 2.89 7.02
C THR A 21 -1.87 3.41 7.32
N ASN A 22 -0.96 2.55 7.81
CA ASN A 22 0.38 2.98 8.19
C ASN A 22 1.47 2.69 7.16
N THR A 23 1.20 1.85 6.16
CA THR A 23 2.21 1.42 5.17
C THR A 23 1.79 1.76 3.75
N LEU A 24 0.69 1.18 3.26
CA LEU A 24 0.28 1.29 1.86
C LEU A 24 -0.21 2.70 1.49
N LEU A 25 -1.17 3.24 2.23
CA LEU A 25 -1.75 4.56 1.96
C LEU A 25 -0.71 5.68 2.08
N PRO A 26 0.17 5.71 3.10
CA PRO A 26 1.24 6.71 3.18
C PRO A 26 2.24 6.64 2.02
N ALA A 27 2.56 5.45 1.50
CA ALA A 27 3.46 5.31 0.36
C ALA A 27 2.85 5.91 -0.91
N ILE A 28 1.59 5.54 -1.21
CA ILE A 28 0.87 6.07 -2.37
C ILE A 28 0.65 7.59 -2.24
N SER A 29 0.27 8.07 -1.06
CA SER A 29 0.01 9.49 -0.84
C SER A 29 1.22 10.35 -1.12
N ARG A 30 2.43 9.90 -0.75
CA ARG A 30 3.68 10.63 -1.03
C ARG A 30 3.94 10.75 -2.52
N GLU A 31 3.80 9.65 -3.28
CA GLU A 31 3.99 9.67 -4.73
C GLU A 31 2.95 10.57 -5.42
N PHE A 32 1.69 10.51 -4.99
CA PHE A 32 0.63 11.39 -5.51
C PHE A 32 0.97 12.85 -5.28
N LEU A 33 1.38 13.22 -4.06
CA LEU A 33 1.75 14.59 -3.76
C LEU A 33 2.96 15.06 -4.57
N GLN A 34 3.97 14.20 -4.75
CA GLN A 34 5.15 14.50 -5.55
C GLN A 34 4.77 14.73 -7.02
N ARG A 35 4.04 13.81 -7.65
CA ARG A 35 3.64 13.94 -9.05
C ARG A 35 2.65 15.07 -9.31
N LEU A 36 1.81 15.41 -8.32
CA LEU A 36 0.96 16.61 -8.38
C LEU A 36 1.79 17.89 -8.48
N ILE A 37 2.89 17.98 -7.72
CA ILE A 37 3.84 19.10 -7.80
C ILE A 37 4.51 19.13 -9.17
N ASP A 38 4.88 17.96 -9.70
CA ASP A 38 5.54 17.81 -10.99
C ASP A 38 4.57 17.91 -12.20
N ALA A 39 3.29 18.21 -11.95
CA ALA A 39 2.21 18.28 -12.94
C ALA A 39 2.06 17.01 -13.80
N GLN A 40 2.44 15.85 -13.25
CA GLN A 40 2.28 14.55 -13.88
C GLN A 40 1.04 13.86 -13.30
N PRO A 41 -0.04 13.67 -14.08
CA PRO A 41 -1.22 12.97 -13.59
C PRO A 41 -0.91 11.50 -13.34
N ILE A 42 -1.34 10.96 -12.20
CA ILE A 42 -1.37 9.52 -11.97
C ILE A 42 -2.70 9.00 -12.52
N THR A 43 -2.61 8.07 -13.45
CA THR A 43 -3.76 7.43 -14.09
C THR A 43 -4.06 6.07 -13.49
N ASN A 44 -3.03 5.40 -12.99
CA ASN A 44 -3.14 4.06 -12.43
C ASN A 44 -2.04 3.80 -11.38
N VAL A 45 -2.38 3.01 -10.37
CA VAL A 45 -1.43 2.46 -9.40
C VAL A 45 -1.60 0.97 -9.35
N GLN A 46 -0.57 0.26 -9.78
CA GLN A 46 -0.51 -1.19 -9.61
C GLN A 46 0.32 -1.50 -8.37
N ILE A 47 -0.28 -2.29 -7.48
CA ILE A 47 0.34 -2.75 -6.24
C ILE A 47 0.49 -4.25 -6.34
N THR A 48 1.74 -4.71 -6.34
CA THR A 48 2.05 -6.13 -6.29
C THR A 48 2.77 -6.47 -5.01
N VAL A 49 2.92 -7.76 -4.79
CA VAL A 49 3.58 -8.29 -3.61
C VAL A 49 4.64 -9.26 -4.09
N ASP A 50 5.88 -9.01 -3.70
CA ASP A 50 7.00 -9.92 -3.93
C ASP A 50 7.77 -10.08 -2.63
N SER A 51 8.10 -11.31 -2.25
CA SER A 51 8.92 -11.62 -1.06
C SER A 51 8.50 -10.91 0.24
N ASP A 52 7.19 -10.85 0.55
CA ASP A 52 6.61 -10.15 1.72
C ASP A 52 6.73 -8.61 1.71
N GLU A 53 7.15 -8.01 0.59
CA GLU A 53 7.21 -6.56 0.39
C GLU A 53 6.18 -6.09 -0.65
N PHE A 54 5.68 -4.87 -0.44
CA PHE A 54 4.82 -4.19 -1.42
C PHE A 54 5.68 -3.54 -2.49
N GLN A 55 5.37 -3.82 -3.74
CA GLN A 55 5.94 -3.18 -4.91
C GLN A 55 4.88 -2.27 -5.53
N TYR A 56 5.28 -1.05 -5.90
CA TYR A 56 4.39 -0.02 -6.44
C TYR A 56 4.83 0.37 -7.83
N GLN A 57 3.89 0.38 -8.76
CA GLN A 57 4.09 0.87 -10.11
C GLN A 57 3.04 1.94 -10.40
N PHE A 58 3.50 3.14 -10.71
CA PHE A 58 2.65 4.32 -10.94
C PHE A 58 2.73 4.72 -12.41
N GLU A 59 1.58 4.70 -13.08
CA GLU A 59 1.43 5.13 -14.48
C GLU A 59 0.96 6.58 -14.55
#